data_AF-A0A975EFS9-F1
#
_entry.id   AF-A0A975EFS9-F1
#
_cell.length_a   1.000
_cell.length_b   1.000
_cell.length_c   1.000
_cell.angle_alpha   90.00
_cell.angle_beta   90.00
_cell.angle_gamma   90.00
#
_symmetry.space_group_name_H-M   'P 1'
#
loop_
_entity.id
_entity.type
_entity.pdbx_description
1 polymer ?
#
loop_
_entity_poly.entity_id
_entity_poly.type
_entity_poly.pdbx_seq_one_letter_code
_entity_poly.pdbx_strand_id
1 'polypeptide(L)'
;MSENADCHRLARWLVSAPCHRDSERFPGGLTKDFILGFLDTIKRWRLAQKGFSLGRKRRVHGENAAVQAIEESPIVRLALYATFAVASAVLALKASPAATFSAEPFKGMLYGFSIALAALAMFHVGHRQACGKNSRVVLVLGSVFGHLLIVRLVMVLADLGTIPETYRFISIPCALAPMLLGILLGRTVGSFAAVYVSLIGALLVPAGDVMNYLIISLLGGMTAVLCTDRVRRRIQLLRSGLYVGLVMLLLALILGKLDAMEVFGPGSMNRIQILGSAGGISIGIAVATAMIISGLLPMFEGGFHLTTDISWLELSDLNHKLLKQMQLEAPGTFHHSLVVAALSEAAAESIGANAPMCRVCAYFHDVGKLKKPGYFIENQHDEAENPHDSLTPTMSALIITAHVKDGIDLAVKHKLNPRVIDVIQEHHGDSLVYFFYRKAQEQKKAELEKVDRRLENPEDLPKVEEKNFRYPGPRPGSRESGIVCLADTIESASRTLRKPTPAKIRALVEELVRAKINDGQLDECPLTLRELALVKESFAKTLRSMLHSRIDYQKPEDRTQGATKRPSDLSRDPRAATGRLTGVAVQRSN
;
A
#
# COMPACT_ATOMS: atom_id res chain seq x y z
N MET A 1 -63.27 9.97 25.26
CA MET A 1 -62.43 8.79 25.55
C MET A 1 -62.61 7.79 24.41
N SER A 2 -61.48 7.42 23.81
CA SER A 2 -61.22 6.33 22.84
C SER A 2 -62.26 5.98 21.75
N GLU A 3 -62.10 6.57 20.57
CA GLU A 3 -62.32 5.88 19.28
C GLU A 3 -61.14 6.21 18.36
N ASN A 4 -60.05 5.44 18.43
CA ASN A 4 -58.96 5.49 17.44
C ASN A 4 -57.96 4.32 17.61
N ALA A 5 -58.41 3.07 17.41
CA ALA A 5 -57.53 1.90 17.61
C ALA A 5 -57.28 1.03 16.35
N ASP A 6 -57.98 1.22 15.23
CA ASP A 6 -57.91 0.26 14.12
C ASP A 6 -57.31 0.75 12.79
N CYS A 7 -56.81 1.99 12.71
CA CYS A 7 -56.09 2.44 11.51
C CYS A 7 -54.55 2.21 11.57
N HIS A 8 -54.01 1.78 12.72
CA HIS A 8 -52.56 1.62 12.93
C HIS A 8 -52.00 0.20 12.73
N ARG A 9 -52.83 -0.76 12.29
CA ARG A 9 -52.41 -2.16 12.07
C ARG A 9 -52.29 -2.57 10.59
N LEU A 10 -52.75 -1.76 9.65
CA LEU A 10 -52.63 -2.03 8.20
C LEU A 10 -51.52 -1.23 7.48
N ALA A 11 -50.95 -0.19 8.10
CA ALA A 11 -49.86 0.61 7.54
C ALA A 11 -48.44 0.09 7.86
N ARG A 12 -48.32 -1.11 8.47
CA ARG A 12 -47.03 -1.70 8.86
C ARG A 12 -46.54 -2.84 7.96
N TRP A 13 -47.20 -3.06 6.82
CA TRP A 13 -46.89 -4.16 5.90
C TRP A 13 -46.33 -3.71 4.53
N LEU A 14 -46.00 -2.43 4.34
CA LEU A 14 -45.47 -1.90 3.07
C LEU A 14 -44.16 -1.09 3.17
N VAL A 15 -43.47 -1.04 4.32
CA VAL A 15 -42.21 -0.26 4.49
C VAL A 15 -41.06 -1.08 5.11
N SER A 16 -41.07 -2.39 4.96
CA SER A 16 -39.94 -3.23 5.37
C SER A 16 -39.77 -4.40 4.40
N ALA A 17 -39.37 -4.08 3.17
CA ALA A 17 -38.72 -5.05 2.30
C ALA A 17 -37.20 -4.86 2.47
N PRO A 18 -36.52 -5.63 3.33
CA PRO A 18 -35.09 -5.81 3.20
C PRO A 18 -34.86 -6.40 1.81
N CYS A 19 -34.04 -5.75 0.99
CA CYS A 19 -33.47 -6.38 -0.20
C CYS A 19 -32.46 -7.44 0.29
N HIS A 20 -32.99 -8.54 0.82
CA HIS A 20 -32.25 -9.76 1.04
C HIS A 20 -31.76 -10.20 -0.35
N ARG A 21 -30.45 -10.07 -0.56
CA ARG A 21 -29.78 -10.80 -1.63
C ARG A 21 -29.79 -12.26 -1.16
N ASP A 22 -30.86 -12.98 -1.49
CA ASP A 22 -30.97 -14.41 -1.25
C ASP A 22 -29.81 -15.09 -1.98
N SER A 23 -28.85 -15.54 -1.17
CA SER A 23 -27.81 -16.47 -1.60
C SER A 23 -28.37 -17.88 -1.47
N GLU A 24 -29.33 -18.21 -2.33
CA GLU A 24 -29.67 -19.61 -2.57
C GLU A 24 -28.45 -20.28 -3.24
N ARG A 25 -27.67 -21.00 -2.42
CA ARG A 25 -26.69 -21.97 -2.89
C ARG A 25 -27.42 -23.13 -3.55
N PHE A 26 -27.67 -23.01 -4.85
CA PHE A 26 -27.94 -24.17 -5.70
C PHE A 26 -26.61 -24.74 -6.22
N PRO A 27 -26.38 -26.06 -6.16
CA PRO A 27 -25.17 -26.68 -6.67
C PRO A 27 -25.24 -26.73 -8.20
N GLY A 28 -24.52 -25.85 -8.88
CA GLY A 28 -24.44 -25.82 -10.35
C GLY A 28 -24.27 -24.42 -10.94
N GLY A 29 -23.16 -23.75 -10.61
CA GLY A 29 -22.91 -22.35 -10.96
C GLY A 29 -21.86 -22.10 -12.05
N LEU A 30 -21.74 -22.97 -13.07
CA LEU A 30 -20.75 -22.76 -14.14
C LEU A 30 -21.33 -22.14 -15.44
N THR A 31 -22.65 -22.07 -15.59
CA THR A 31 -23.27 -21.69 -16.87
C THR A 31 -23.99 -20.34 -16.85
N LYS A 32 -24.54 -19.90 -15.71
CA LYS A 32 -25.33 -18.64 -15.65
C LYS A 32 -24.50 -17.38 -15.86
N ASP A 33 -23.32 -17.26 -15.24
CA ASP A 33 -22.51 -16.03 -15.32
C ASP A 33 -21.84 -15.85 -16.67
N PHE A 34 -21.46 -16.95 -17.32
CA PHE A 34 -20.94 -16.95 -18.69
C PHE A 34 -22.02 -16.51 -19.70
N ILE A 35 -23.24 -17.04 -19.54
CA ILE A 35 -24.39 -16.68 -20.38
C ILE A 35 -24.82 -15.23 -20.13
N LEU A 36 -24.82 -14.76 -18.87
CA LEU A 36 -25.11 -13.37 -18.54
C LEU A 36 -24.11 -12.40 -19.16
N GLY A 37 -22.80 -12.68 -19.07
CA GLY A 37 -21.75 -11.84 -19.66
C GLY A 37 -21.86 -11.77 -21.19
N PHE A 38 -22.20 -12.88 -21.84
CA PHE A 38 -22.40 -12.94 -23.29
C PHE A 38 -23.66 -12.19 -23.74
N LEU A 39 -24.78 -12.37 -23.04
CA LEU A 39 -26.04 -11.66 -23.31
C LEU A 39 -25.91 -10.15 -23.09
N ASP A 40 -25.15 -9.73 -22.08
CA ASP A 40 -24.93 -8.32 -21.81
C ASP A 40 -24.07 -7.65 -22.90
N THR A 41 -23.16 -8.43 -23.51
CA THR A 41 -22.38 -8.00 -24.67
C THR A 41 -23.26 -7.80 -25.91
N ILE A 42 -24.22 -8.70 -26.15
CA ILE A 42 -25.18 -8.59 -27.26
C ILE A 42 -26.16 -7.44 -27.04
N LYS A 43 -26.62 -7.23 -25.79
CA LYS A 43 -27.52 -6.13 -25.43
C LYS A 43 -26.84 -4.77 -25.64
N ARG A 44 -25.56 -4.65 -25.28
CA ARG A 44 -24.74 -3.45 -25.55
C ARG A 44 -24.51 -3.21 -27.04
N TRP A 45 -24.30 -4.27 -27.82
CA TRP A 45 -24.20 -4.18 -29.29
C TRP A 45 -25.50 -3.67 -29.93
N ARG A 46 -26.67 -4.14 -29.48
CA ARG A 46 -27.97 -3.60 -29.90
C ARG A 46 -28.19 -2.13 -29.50
N LEU A 47 -27.72 -1.73 -28.32
CA LEU A 47 -27.83 -0.34 -27.85
C LEU A 47 -26.92 0.61 -28.64
N ALA A 48 -25.75 0.14 -29.08
CA ALA A 48 -24.87 0.87 -29.98
C ALA A 48 -25.47 1.06 -31.38
N GLN A 49 -26.14 0.04 -31.93
CA GLN A 49 -26.87 0.15 -33.21
C GLN A 49 -28.06 1.12 -33.15
N LYS A 50 -28.63 1.36 -31.96
CA LYS A 50 -29.75 2.30 -31.75
C LYS A 50 -29.30 3.74 -31.44
N GLY A 51 -28.01 4.07 -31.52
CA GLY A 51 -27.50 5.43 -31.31
C GLY A 51 -27.47 5.93 -29.87
N PHE A 52 -27.79 5.09 -28.88
CA PHE A 52 -27.78 5.44 -27.44
C PHE A 52 -26.41 5.27 -26.77
N SER A 53 -25.35 5.02 -27.54
CA SER A 53 -23.99 4.87 -27.04
C SER A 53 -23.07 5.86 -27.74
N LEU A 54 -22.55 6.84 -26.98
CA LEU A 54 -21.40 7.62 -27.41
C LEU A 54 -20.25 6.63 -27.63
N GLY A 55 -19.82 6.45 -28.89
CA GLY A 55 -18.83 5.46 -29.35
C GLY A 55 -17.42 5.57 -28.75
N ARG A 56 -17.25 6.23 -27.61
CA ARG A 56 -16.04 6.14 -26.79
C ARG A 56 -16.19 4.96 -25.84
N LYS A 57 -15.47 3.88 -26.15
CA LYS A 57 -15.24 2.77 -25.23
C LYS A 57 -14.48 3.32 -24.01
N ARG A 58 -15.19 3.57 -22.91
CA ARG A 58 -14.61 4.04 -21.66
C ARG A 58 -13.79 2.89 -21.05
N ARG A 59 -12.56 3.15 -20.59
CA ARG A 59 -11.67 2.10 -20.10
C ARG A 59 -12.07 1.76 -18.66
N VAL A 60 -12.82 0.68 -18.48
CA VAL A 60 -13.11 0.16 -17.14
C VAL A 60 -11.90 -0.62 -16.65
N HIS A 61 -11.42 -0.33 -15.44
CA HIS A 61 -10.37 -1.09 -14.75
C HIS A 61 -10.91 -2.42 -14.19
N GLY A 62 -11.61 -3.19 -15.03
CA GLY A 62 -12.04 -4.54 -14.70
C GLY A 62 -11.08 -5.52 -15.36
N GLU A 63 -10.43 -6.37 -14.55
CA GLU A 63 -9.76 -7.56 -15.08
C GLU A 63 -10.78 -8.35 -15.93
N ASN A 64 -10.32 -8.98 -17.01
CA ASN A 64 -11.18 -9.82 -17.83
C ASN A 64 -11.89 -10.83 -16.91
N ALA A 65 -13.22 -10.93 -16.98
CA ALA A 65 -14.00 -11.80 -16.08
C ALA A 65 -13.49 -13.26 -16.06
N ALA A 66 -12.93 -13.73 -17.18
CA ALA A 66 -12.26 -15.03 -17.27
C ALA A 66 -10.98 -15.13 -16.42
N VAL A 67 -10.16 -14.08 -16.37
CA VAL A 67 -8.94 -14.01 -15.55
C VAL A 67 -9.31 -14.01 -14.07
N GLN A 68 -10.30 -13.20 -13.68
CA GLN A 68 -10.78 -13.16 -12.31
C GLN A 68 -11.37 -14.52 -11.87
N ALA A 69 -12.14 -15.18 -12.74
CA ALA A 69 -12.67 -16.52 -12.48
C ALA A 69 -11.56 -17.55 -12.27
N ILE A 70 -10.46 -17.48 -13.04
CA ILE A 70 -9.29 -18.34 -12.84
C ILE A 70 -8.56 -17.98 -11.54
N GLU A 71 -8.46 -16.69 -11.21
CA GLU A 71 -7.74 -16.21 -10.04
C GLU A 71 -8.42 -16.63 -8.72
N GLU A 72 -9.75 -16.70 -8.70
CA GLU A 72 -10.54 -17.03 -7.51
C GLU A 72 -10.98 -18.51 -7.47
N SER A 73 -10.77 -19.29 -8.55
CA SER A 73 -11.25 -20.68 -8.65
C SER A 73 -10.61 -21.62 -7.63
N PRO A 74 -11.41 -22.36 -6.82
CA PRO A 74 -10.89 -23.35 -5.89
C PRO A 74 -10.34 -24.61 -6.60
N ILE A 75 -10.86 -24.95 -7.78
CA ILE A 75 -10.40 -26.12 -8.55
C ILE A 75 -8.98 -25.91 -9.03
N VAL A 76 -8.68 -24.71 -9.57
CA VAL A 76 -7.33 -24.34 -10.00
C VAL A 76 -6.38 -24.38 -8.81
N ARG A 77 -6.81 -23.89 -7.64
CA ARG A 77 -6.01 -23.94 -6.41
C ARG A 77 -5.67 -25.37 -5.98
N LEU A 78 -6.66 -26.26 -5.97
CA LEU A 78 -6.44 -27.67 -5.64
C LEU A 78 -5.51 -28.35 -6.65
N ALA A 79 -5.63 -28.02 -7.94
CA ALA A 79 -4.71 -28.53 -8.96
C ALA A 79 -3.27 -28.05 -8.73
N LEU A 80 -3.05 -26.80 -8.34
CA LEU A 80 -1.74 -26.26 -7.99
C LEU A 80 -1.14 -26.97 -6.75
N TYR A 81 -1.97 -27.20 -5.73
CA TYR A 81 -1.58 -27.93 -4.52
C TYR A 81 -1.17 -29.38 -4.84
N ALA A 82 -1.99 -30.09 -5.63
CA ALA A 82 -1.68 -31.45 -6.06
C ALA A 82 -0.39 -31.49 -6.90
N THR A 83 -0.23 -30.55 -7.84
CA THR A 83 0.98 -30.45 -8.67
C THR A 83 2.22 -30.24 -7.81
N PHE A 84 2.18 -29.34 -6.82
CA PHE A 84 3.30 -29.11 -5.92
C PHE A 84 3.64 -30.37 -5.09
N ALA A 85 2.63 -31.02 -4.49
CA ALA A 85 2.84 -32.22 -3.69
C ALA A 85 3.48 -33.36 -4.49
N VAL A 86 2.98 -33.60 -5.71
CA VAL A 86 3.54 -34.61 -6.63
C VAL A 86 4.95 -34.22 -7.08
N ALA A 87 5.18 -32.96 -7.44
CA ALA A 87 6.49 -32.50 -7.87
C ALA A 87 7.55 -32.62 -6.75
N SER A 88 7.21 -32.27 -5.50
CA SER A 88 8.08 -32.47 -4.34
C SER A 88 8.38 -33.95 -4.09
N ALA A 89 7.39 -34.83 -4.23
CA ALA A 89 7.57 -36.27 -4.10
C ALA A 89 8.50 -36.83 -5.19
N VAL A 90 8.33 -36.41 -6.45
CA VAL A 90 9.21 -36.78 -7.57
C VAL A 90 10.63 -36.26 -7.38
N LEU A 91 10.79 -35.07 -6.84
CA LEU A 91 12.12 -34.50 -6.55
C LEU A 91 12.85 -35.34 -5.48
N ALA A 92 12.13 -35.79 -4.45
CA ALA A 92 12.67 -36.68 -3.42
C ALA A 92 12.97 -38.09 -3.96
N LEU A 93 12.16 -38.62 -4.88
CA LEU A 93 12.44 -39.88 -5.58
C LEU A 93 13.73 -39.84 -6.39
N LYS A 94 13.97 -38.72 -7.08
CA LYS A 94 15.14 -38.50 -7.95
C LYS A 94 16.29 -37.83 -7.20
N ALA A 95 16.36 -37.99 -5.87
CA ALA A 95 17.45 -37.46 -5.07
C ALA A 95 18.80 -38.08 -5.47
N SER A 96 19.90 -37.43 -5.07
CA SER A 96 21.27 -37.90 -5.37
C SER A 96 21.47 -39.34 -4.84
N PRO A 97 22.35 -40.16 -5.46
CA PRO A 97 22.75 -41.46 -4.90
C PRO A 97 23.29 -41.37 -3.47
N ALA A 98 23.82 -40.22 -3.07
CA ALA A 98 24.30 -39.96 -1.72
C ALA A 98 23.19 -39.51 -0.75
N ALA A 99 21.97 -39.23 -1.23
CA ALA A 99 20.89 -38.67 -0.43
C ALA A 99 20.39 -39.64 0.66
N THR A 100 19.82 -39.06 1.71
CA THR A 100 19.36 -39.77 2.93
C THR A 100 18.56 -41.05 2.68
N PHE A 101 17.71 -41.07 1.65
CA PHE A 101 16.85 -42.21 1.32
C PHE A 101 17.22 -42.89 0.00
N SER A 102 18.47 -42.79 -0.46
CA SER A 102 18.90 -43.38 -1.74
C SER A 102 18.74 -44.91 -1.78
N ALA A 103 18.91 -45.59 -0.64
CA ALA A 103 18.69 -47.02 -0.51
C ALA A 103 17.19 -47.42 -0.52
N GLU A 104 16.30 -46.51 -0.13
CA GLU A 104 14.85 -46.73 -0.05
C GLU A 104 14.08 -45.53 -0.64
N PRO A 105 14.16 -45.31 -1.96
CA PRO A 105 13.65 -44.09 -2.61
C PRO A 105 12.15 -43.88 -2.38
N PHE A 106 11.39 -44.96 -2.22
CA PHE A 106 9.97 -44.91 -1.91
C PHE A 106 9.68 -44.27 -0.54
N LYS A 107 10.52 -44.50 0.48
CA LYS A 107 10.36 -43.82 1.79
C LYS A 107 10.65 -42.33 1.66
N GLY A 108 11.70 -41.96 0.92
CA GLY A 108 11.99 -40.55 0.62
C GLY A 108 10.83 -39.83 -0.08
N MET A 109 10.19 -40.50 -1.04
CA MET A 109 8.97 -40.01 -1.69
C MET A 109 7.83 -39.76 -0.71
N LEU A 110 7.54 -40.73 0.16
CA LEU A 110 6.46 -40.64 1.14
C LEU A 110 6.70 -39.50 2.14
N TYR A 111 7.93 -39.33 2.62
CA TYR A 111 8.30 -38.21 3.49
C TYR A 111 8.21 -36.87 2.77
N GLY A 112 8.69 -36.79 1.52
CA GLY A 112 8.55 -35.57 0.71
C GLY A 112 7.09 -35.19 0.48
N PHE A 113 6.24 -36.17 0.17
CA PHE A 113 4.81 -35.97 -0.02
C PHE A 113 4.10 -35.55 1.28
N SER A 114 4.41 -36.17 2.42
CA SER A 114 3.79 -35.83 3.71
C SER A 114 4.17 -34.43 4.19
N ILE A 115 5.45 -34.03 4.04
CA ILE A 115 5.92 -32.68 4.35
C ILE A 115 5.25 -31.66 3.41
N ALA A 116 5.15 -31.96 2.11
CA ALA A 116 4.47 -31.09 1.16
C ALA A 116 2.97 -30.93 1.49
N LEU A 117 2.28 -32.00 1.87
CA LEU A 117 0.88 -31.93 2.28
C LEU A 117 0.70 -31.07 3.54
N ALA A 118 1.58 -31.24 4.53
CA ALA A 118 1.60 -30.40 5.73
C ALA A 118 1.87 -28.92 5.38
N ALA A 119 2.77 -28.65 4.43
CA ALA A 119 3.04 -27.31 3.92
C ALA A 119 1.80 -26.67 3.32
N LEU A 120 1.10 -27.39 2.46
CA LEU A 120 -0.10 -26.93 1.79
C LEU A 120 -1.24 -26.67 2.80
N ALA A 121 -1.42 -27.55 3.77
CA ALA A 121 -2.40 -27.38 4.84
C ALA A 121 -2.11 -26.13 5.68
N MET A 122 -0.85 -25.96 6.12
CA MET A 122 -0.43 -24.79 6.90
C MET A 122 -0.51 -23.50 6.10
N PHE A 123 -0.17 -23.51 4.81
CA PHE A 123 -0.30 -22.35 3.94
C PHE A 123 -1.78 -21.94 3.76
N HIS A 124 -2.65 -22.92 3.54
CA HIS A 124 -4.09 -22.69 3.36
C HIS A 124 -4.75 -22.13 4.62
N VAL A 125 -4.40 -22.67 5.79
CA VAL A 125 -4.98 -22.26 7.08
C VAL A 125 -4.35 -20.98 7.60
N GLY A 126 -3.02 -20.88 7.59
CA GLY A 126 -2.26 -19.79 8.19
C GLY A 126 -2.20 -18.52 7.34
N HIS A 127 -2.32 -18.64 6.01
CA HIS A 127 -2.13 -17.51 5.08
C HIS A 127 -3.34 -17.32 4.17
N ARG A 128 -4.55 -17.27 4.75
CA ARG A 128 -5.81 -17.10 4.03
C ARG A 128 -5.82 -15.91 3.06
N GLN A 129 -5.20 -14.78 3.45
CA GLN A 129 -5.07 -13.59 2.59
C GLN A 129 -4.15 -13.80 1.38
N ALA A 130 -3.10 -14.62 1.51
CA ALA A 130 -2.24 -14.98 0.39
C ALA A 130 -2.92 -16.02 -0.50
N CYS A 131 -3.65 -16.97 0.09
CA CYS A 131 -4.39 -18.01 -0.63
C CYS A 131 -5.63 -17.49 -1.37
N GLY A 132 -6.09 -16.27 -1.11
CA GLY A 132 -7.28 -15.70 -1.76
C GLY A 132 -7.15 -15.59 -3.29
N LYS A 133 -5.93 -15.38 -3.79
CA LYS A 133 -5.62 -15.26 -5.23
C LYS A 133 -4.69 -16.37 -5.69
N ASN A 134 -5.07 -17.09 -6.75
CA ASN A 134 -4.27 -18.21 -7.28
C ASN A 134 -2.92 -17.76 -7.84
N SER A 135 -2.80 -16.51 -8.30
CA SER A 135 -1.52 -15.89 -8.70
C SER A 135 -0.49 -15.92 -7.56
N ARG A 136 -0.90 -15.56 -6.34
CA ARG A 136 -0.03 -15.61 -5.14
C ARG A 136 0.31 -17.04 -4.74
N VAL A 137 -0.60 -17.99 -4.91
CA VAL A 137 -0.34 -19.41 -4.68
C VAL A 137 0.76 -19.93 -5.62
N VAL A 138 0.66 -19.60 -6.91
CA VAL A 138 1.69 -19.92 -7.92
C VAL A 138 3.03 -19.29 -7.53
N LEU A 139 3.05 -18.03 -7.10
CA LEU A 139 4.27 -17.35 -6.66
C LEU A 139 4.94 -18.08 -5.49
N VAL A 140 4.17 -18.41 -4.44
CA VAL A 140 4.72 -19.07 -3.24
C VAL A 140 5.23 -20.47 -3.56
N LEU A 141 4.38 -21.33 -4.12
CA LEU A 141 4.73 -22.72 -4.40
C LEU A 141 5.79 -22.82 -5.49
N GLY A 142 5.71 -21.98 -6.53
CA GLY A 142 6.71 -21.87 -7.58
C GLY A 142 8.07 -21.41 -7.06
N SER A 143 8.11 -20.43 -6.14
CA SER A 143 9.37 -19.97 -5.54
C SER A 143 10.00 -21.03 -4.64
N VAL A 144 9.19 -21.72 -3.82
CA VAL A 144 9.66 -22.84 -2.98
C VAL A 144 10.18 -23.97 -3.85
N PHE A 145 9.44 -24.37 -4.88
CA PHE A 145 9.86 -25.43 -5.80
C PHE A 145 11.12 -25.04 -6.60
N GLY A 146 11.17 -23.82 -7.13
CA GLY A 146 12.35 -23.30 -7.82
C GLY A 146 13.59 -23.27 -6.94
N HIS A 147 13.44 -22.93 -5.65
CA HIS A 147 14.53 -23.03 -4.69
C HIS A 147 15.00 -24.48 -4.51
N LEU A 148 14.08 -25.44 -4.34
CA LEU A 148 14.44 -26.85 -4.19
C LEU A 148 15.15 -27.40 -5.45
N LEU A 149 14.78 -26.94 -6.64
CA LEU A 149 15.51 -27.26 -7.88
C LEU A 149 16.94 -26.72 -7.86
N ILE A 150 17.16 -25.51 -7.33
CA ILE A 150 18.50 -24.93 -7.19
C ILE A 150 19.32 -25.71 -6.16
N VAL A 151 18.73 -26.09 -5.02
CA VAL A 151 19.38 -26.98 -4.05
C VAL A 151 19.79 -28.29 -4.73
N ARG A 152 18.88 -28.91 -5.50
CA ARG A 152 19.18 -30.13 -6.24
C ARG A 152 20.31 -29.94 -7.24
N LEU A 153 20.32 -28.84 -7.97
CA LEU A 153 21.38 -28.50 -8.93
C LEU A 153 22.74 -28.37 -8.24
N VAL A 154 22.82 -27.64 -7.12
CA VAL A 154 24.06 -27.50 -6.33
C VAL A 154 24.54 -28.87 -5.85
N MET A 155 23.64 -29.75 -5.40
CA MET A 155 24.00 -31.12 -5.01
C MET A 155 24.55 -31.94 -6.18
N VAL A 156 23.93 -31.87 -7.36
CA VAL A 156 24.46 -32.54 -8.57
C VAL A 156 25.86 -32.03 -8.91
N LEU A 157 26.06 -30.71 -8.88
CA LEU A 157 27.35 -30.10 -9.20
C LEU A 157 28.44 -30.50 -8.20
N ALA A 158 28.09 -30.64 -6.91
CA ALA A 158 28.98 -31.19 -5.90
C ALA A 158 29.32 -32.67 -6.17
N ASP A 159 28.32 -33.50 -6.48
CA ASP A 159 28.53 -34.92 -6.77
C ASP A 159 29.38 -35.15 -8.04
N LEU A 160 29.33 -34.23 -9.01
CA LEU A 160 30.17 -34.23 -10.21
C LEU A 160 31.61 -33.72 -9.95
N GLY A 161 31.93 -33.31 -8.72
CA GLY A 161 33.25 -32.79 -8.34
C GLY A 161 33.53 -31.36 -8.82
N THR A 162 32.55 -30.67 -9.41
CA THR A 162 32.73 -29.27 -9.85
C THR A 162 32.76 -28.30 -8.66
N ILE A 163 32.06 -28.63 -7.58
CA ILE A 163 32.10 -27.92 -6.31
C ILE A 163 32.83 -28.82 -5.30
N PRO A 164 33.99 -28.41 -4.76
CA PRO A 164 34.65 -29.16 -3.70
C PRO A 164 33.73 -29.39 -2.50
N GLU A 165 33.80 -30.59 -1.89
CA GLU A 165 32.94 -30.97 -0.76
C GLU A 165 32.98 -29.96 0.40
N THR A 166 34.14 -29.32 0.64
CA THR A 166 34.30 -28.26 1.65
C THR A 166 33.36 -27.07 1.44
N TYR A 167 33.00 -26.76 0.19
CA TYR A 167 32.14 -25.62 -0.15
C TYR A 167 30.68 -26.01 -0.44
N ARG A 168 30.33 -27.30 -0.38
CA ARG A 168 29.01 -27.82 -0.73
C ARG A 168 27.85 -27.09 -0.04
N PHE A 169 27.95 -26.89 1.29
CA PHE A 169 26.89 -26.27 2.09
C PHE A 169 26.82 -24.75 1.93
N ILE A 170 27.98 -24.12 1.79
CA ILE A 170 28.12 -22.68 1.62
C ILE A 170 27.61 -22.27 0.22
N SER A 171 27.65 -23.20 -0.73
CA SER A 171 27.22 -22.97 -2.11
C SER A 171 25.70 -22.90 -2.29
N ILE A 172 24.93 -23.29 -1.26
CA ILE A 172 23.47 -23.34 -1.35
C ILE A 172 22.88 -21.95 -1.04
N PRO A 173 22.09 -21.36 -1.95
CA PRO A 173 21.49 -20.05 -1.72
C PRO A 173 20.24 -20.15 -0.83
N CYS A 174 20.39 -20.62 0.41
CA CYS A 174 19.28 -20.90 1.36
C CYS A 174 18.34 -19.71 1.59
N ALA A 175 18.81 -18.48 1.39
CA ALA A 175 18.01 -17.27 1.54
C ALA A 175 17.09 -16.96 0.33
N LEU A 176 17.24 -17.63 -0.82
CA LEU A 176 16.57 -17.22 -2.07
C LEU A 176 15.04 -17.15 -1.95
N ALA A 177 14.36 -18.25 -1.59
CA ALA A 177 12.90 -18.25 -1.48
C ALA A 177 12.39 -17.45 -0.26
N PRO A 178 12.98 -17.60 0.94
CA PRO A 178 12.56 -16.83 2.12
C PRO A 178 12.67 -15.32 1.92
N MET A 179 13.75 -14.85 1.30
CA MET A 179 13.98 -13.44 1.03
C MET A 179 13.04 -12.90 -0.05
N LEU A 180 12.91 -13.61 -1.18
CA LEU A 180 12.02 -13.21 -2.27
C LEU A 180 10.57 -13.09 -1.80
N LEU A 181 10.06 -14.12 -1.12
CA LEU A 181 8.69 -14.15 -0.62
C LEU A 181 8.48 -13.19 0.56
N GLY A 182 9.51 -13.00 1.39
CA GLY A 182 9.50 -12.02 2.48
C GLY A 182 9.32 -10.59 1.97
N ILE A 183 10.00 -10.23 0.88
CA ILE A 183 9.89 -8.90 0.25
C ILE A 183 8.54 -8.71 -0.45
N LEU A 184 8.07 -9.73 -1.18
CA LEU A 184 6.86 -9.61 -2.01
C LEU A 184 5.54 -9.75 -1.22
N LEU A 185 5.50 -10.65 -0.24
CA LEU A 185 4.27 -11.02 0.47
C LEU A 185 4.36 -10.85 1.99
N GLY A 186 5.51 -10.38 2.49
CA GLY A 186 5.73 -10.07 3.89
C GLY A 186 6.34 -11.22 4.70
N ARG A 187 6.70 -10.89 5.94
CA ARG A 187 7.47 -11.75 6.86
C ARG A 187 6.85 -13.12 7.07
N THR A 188 5.53 -13.18 7.22
CA THR A 188 4.80 -14.43 7.54
C THR A 188 4.93 -15.45 6.42
N VAL A 189 4.91 -15.03 5.15
CA VAL A 189 5.09 -15.92 4.00
C VAL A 189 6.57 -16.25 3.79
N GLY A 190 7.46 -15.30 4.04
CA GLY A 190 8.91 -15.55 4.03
C GLY A 190 9.34 -16.61 5.05
N SER A 191 8.88 -16.50 6.30
CA SER A 191 9.16 -17.49 7.35
C SER A 191 8.57 -18.86 7.04
N PHE A 192 7.37 -18.90 6.46
CA PHE A 192 6.79 -20.15 5.92
C PHE A 192 7.75 -20.79 4.91
N ALA A 193 8.23 -20.02 3.93
CA ALA A 193 9.16 -20.53 2.93
C ALA A 193 10.48 -21.04 3.53
N ALA A 194 11.02 -20.36 4.55
CA ALA A 194 12.22 -20.81 5.26
C ALA A 194 12.03 -22.21 5.83
N VAL A 195 10.96 -22.44 6.60
CA VAL A 195 10.69 -23.74 7.21
C VAL A 195 10.56 -24.86 6.18
N TYR A 196 9.76 -24.66 5.13
CA TYR A 196 9.46 -25.75 4.19
C TYR A 196 10.58 -26.04 3.20
N VAL A 197 11.32 -25.02 2.79
CA VAL A 197 12.54 -25.21 2.02
C VAL A 197 13.57 -25.99 2.82
N SER A 198 13.74 -25.70 4.11
CA SER A 198 14.67 -26.44 4.97
C SER A 198 14.23 -27.89 5.18
N LEU A 199 12.93 -28.13 5.43
CA LEU A 199 12.40 -29.49 5.65
C LEU A 199 12.49 -30.35 4.38
N ILE A 200 12.01 -29.86 3.24
CA ILE A 200 12.03 -30.63 1.99
C ILE A 200 13.45 -30.73 1.44
N GLY A 201 14.24 -29.65 1.54
CA GLY A 201 15.63 -29.62 1.10
C GLY A 201 16.52 -30.61 1.87
N ALA A 202 16.22 -30.88 3.15
CA ALA A 202 16.95 -31.86 3.95
C ALA A 202 16.87 -33.29 3.36
N LEU A 203 15.81 -33.61 2.59
CA LEU A 203 15.69 -34.89 1.90
C LEU A 203 16.60 -35.01 0.67
N LEU A 204 17.11 -33.88 0.16
CA LEU A 204 17.95 -33.82 -1.05
C LEU A 204 19.46 -33.88 -0.74
N VAL A 205 19.82 -33.80 0.54
CA VAL A 205 21.19 -33.73 1.05
C VAL A 205 21.64 -35.12 1.54
N PRO A 206 22.96 -35.41 1.59
CA PRO A 206 23.46 -36.67 2.12
C PRO A 206 23.05 -36.96 3.57
N ALA A 207 22.91 -38.26 3.90
CA ALA A 207 22.38 -38.73 5.19
C ALA A 207 23.12 -38.16 6.42
N GLY A 208 24.46 -38.04 6.34
CA GLY A 208 25.29 -37.51 7.42
C GLY A 208 25.14 -36.00 7.64
N ASP A 209 24.48 -35.30 6.72
CA ASP A 209 24.46 -33.83 6.67
C ASP A 209 23.07 -33.21 6.78
N VAL A 210 22.04 -34.04 6.93
CA VAL A 210 20.64 -33.63 7.09
C VAL A 210 20.48 -32.57 8.19
N MET A 211 21.05 -32.82 9.37
CA MET A 211 20.93 -31.90 10.51
C MET A 211 21.66 -30.58 10.26
N ASN A 212 22.85 -30.64 9.66
CA ASN A 212 23.64 -29.47 9.33
C ASN A 212 22.91 -28.58 8.32
N TYR A 213 22.35 -29.19 7.26
CA TYR A 213 21.55 -28.47 6.28
C TYR A 213 20.31 -27.84 6.91
N LEU A 214 19.58 -28.58 7.75
CA LEU A 214 18.37 -28.08 8.38
C LEU A 214 18.64 -26.83 9.21
N ILE A 215 19.71 -26.85 10.03
CA ILE A 215 20.10 -25.71 10.87
C ILE A 215 20.53 -24.51 10.01
N ILE A 216 21.44 -24.71 9.05
CA ILE A 216 21.96 -23.64 8.19
C ILE A 216 20.84 -23.02 7.36
N SER A 217 20.04 -23.86 6.70
CA SER A 217 18.94 -23.43 5.83
C SER A 217 17.88 -22.66 6.61
N LEU A 218 17.47 -23.18 7.78
CA LEU A 218 16.41 -22.57 8.57
C LEU A 218 16.86 -21.24 9.18
N LEU A 219 18.02 -21.22 9.84
CA LEU A 219 18.51 -20.02 10.49
C LEU A 219 18.88 -18.94 9.48
N GLY A 220 19.59 -19.28 8.40
CA GLY A 220 19.92 -18.29 7.39
C GLY A 220 18.72 -17.83 6.56
N GLY A 221 17.74 -18.70 6.32
CA GLY A 221 16.45 -18.32 5.73
C GLY A 221 15.68 -17.35 6.64
N MET A 222 15.64 -17.62 7.95
CA MET A 222 14.98 -16.75 8.93
C MET A 222 15.71 -15.41 9.08
N THR A 223 17.05 -15.42 9.11
CA THR A 223 17.87 -14.20 9.07
C THR A 223 17.53 -13.37 7.83
N ALA A 224 17.41 -14.01 6.66
CA ALA A 224 17.03 -13.29 5.44
C ALA A 224 15.68 -12.58 5.60
N VAL A 225 14.66 -13.28 6.10
CA VAL A 225 13.31 -12.72 6.33
C VAL A 225 13.35 -11.53 7.29
N LEU A 226 14.09 -11.64 8.39
CA LEU A 226 14.23 -10.58 9.38
C LEU A 226 15.00 -9.38 8.83
N CYS A 227 16.08 -9.61 8.09
CA CYS A 227 16.89 -8.57 7.49
C CYS A 227 16.23 -7.89 6.29
N THR A 228 15.24 -8.53 5.65
CA THR A 228 14.50 -7.94 4.52
C THR A 228 13.14 -7.35 4.88
N ASP A 229 12.82 -7.32 6.16
CA ASP A 229 11.61 -6.68 6.62
C ASP A 229 11.62 -5.16 6.34
N ARG A 230 10.57 -4.68 5.65
CA ARG A 230 10.38 -3.25 5.30
C ARG A 230 11.57 -2.62 4.59
N VAL A 231 12.23 -3.38 3.71
CA VAL A 231 13.30 -2.84 2.87
C VAL A 231 12.75 -1.79 1.91
N ARG A 232 13.27 -0.57 2.03
CA ARG A 232 12.86 0.60 1.25
C ARG A 232 13.86 0.95 0.14
N ARG A 233 15.11 0.46 0.22
CA ARG A 233 16.17 0.79 -0.75
C ARG A 233 16.89 -0.46 -1.23
N ARG A 234 17.28 -0.50 -2.51
CA ARG A 234 18.06 -1.61 -3.10
C ARG A 234 19.37 -1.89 -2.37
N ILE A 235 20.03 -0.85 -1.82
CA ILE A 235 21.26 -1.03 -1.03
C ILE A 235 21.00 -1.76 0.30
N GLN A 236 19.82 -1.61 0.90
CA GLN A 236 19.46 -2.34 2.12
C GLN A 236 19.31 -3.83 1.81
N LEU A 237 18.72 -4.19 0.66
CA LEU A 237 18.66 -5.58 0.20
C LEU A 237 20.05 -6.21 0.05
N LEU A 238 21.01 -5.47 -0.51
CA LEU A 238 22.41 -5.93 -0.62
C LEU A 238 23.06 -6.13 0.76
N ARG A 239 22.81 -5.22 1.71
CA ARG A 239 23.25 -5.36 3.10
C ARG A 239 22.62 -6.57 3.79
N SER A 240 21.35 -6.88 3.52
CA SER A 240 20.70 -8.09 4.01
C SER A 240 21.41 -9.35 3.49
N GLY A 241 21.80 -9.36 2.21
CA GLY A 241 22.65 -10.42 1.65
C GLY A 241 23.99 -10.58 2.39
N LEU A 242 24.65 -9.47 2.73
CA LEU A 242 25.90 -9.50 3.52
C LEU A 242 25.68 -10.10 4.92
N TYR A 243 24.62 -9.70 5.63
CA TYR A 243 24.30 -10.25 6.95
C TYR A 243 23.97 -11.74 6.90
N VAL A 244 23.21 -12.17 5.89
CA VAL A 244 22.93 -13.60 5.65
C VAL A 244 24.23 -14.35 5.42
N GLY A 245 25.13 -13.86 4.56
CA GLY A 245 26.41 -14.51 4.27
C GLY A 245 27.30 -14.64 5.50
N LEU A 246 27.30 -13.63 6.38
CA LEU A 246 28.02 -13.66 7.65
C LEU A 246 27.44 -14.70 8.63
N VAL A 247 26.11 -14.75 8.76
CA VAL A 247 25.44 -15.74 9.61
C VAL A 247 25.69 -17.16 9.08
N MET A 248 25.62 -17.37 7.77
CA MET A 248 25.92 -18.67 7.18
C MET A 248 27.36 -19.11 7.42
N LEU A 249 28.32 -18.18 7.30
CA LEU A 249 29.73 -18.46 7.60
C LEU A 249 29.92 -18.84 9.07
N LEU A 250 29.28 -18.09 9.99
CA LEU A 250 29.31 -18.38 11.42
C LEU A 250 28.72 -19.76 11.73
N LEU A 251 27.59 -20.11 11.12
CA LEU A 251 26.95 -21.42 11.31
C LEU A 251 27.82 -22.55 10.75
N ALA A 252 28.47 -22.34 9.61
CA ALA A 252 29.41 -23.32 9.04
C ALA A 252 30.60 -23.58 9.98
N LEU A 253 31.10 -22.56 10.67
CA LEU A 253 32.14 -22.69 11.69
C LEU A 253 31.65 -23.44 12.94
N ILE A 254 30.49 -23.06 13.48
CA ILE A 254 29.92 -23.69 14.69
C ILE A 254 29.63 -25.18 14.48
N LEU A 255 29.14 -25.55 13.29
CA LEU A 255 28.81 -26.93 12.95
C LEU A 255 30.03 -27.77 12.52
N GLY A 256 31.24 -27.23 12.63
CA GLY A 256 32.48 -27.93 12.29
C GLY A 256 32.62 -28.27 10.80
N LYS A 257 31.89 -27.55 9.92
CA LYS A 257 32.07 -27.66 8.46
C LYS A 257 33.29 -26.87 7.98
N LEU A 258 33.68 -25.87 8.76
CA LEU A 258 34.92 -25.15 8.64
C LEU A 258 35.58 -25.20 10.02
N ASP A 259 36.82 -25.68 10.10
CA ASP A 259 37.56 -25.69 11.36
C ASP A 259 38.49 -24.49 11.44
N ALA A 260 38.15 -23.53 12.31
CA ALA A 260 38.97 -22.35 12.55
C ALA A 260 40.20 -22.65 13.43
N MET A 261 40.17 -23.73 14.23
CA MET A 261 41.26 -24.06 15.16
C MET A 261 42.43 -24.70 14.44
N GLU A 262 42.19 -25.37 13.30
CA GLU A 262 43.25 -25.94 12.47
C GLU A 262 44.15 -24.88 11.81
N VAL A 263 43.73 -23.61 11.78
CA VAL A 263 44.55 -22.48 11.32
C VAL A 263 45.83 -22.31 12.16
N PHE A 264 45.81 -22.74 13.43
CA PHE A 264 46.97 -22.68 14.33
C PHE A 264 47.87 -23.93 14.25
N GLY A 265 47.57 -24.89 13.37
CA GLY A 265 48.33 -26.12 13.18
C GLY A 265 49.31 -26.13 11.99
N PRO A 266 49.99 -27.26 11.74
CA PRO A 266 50.84 -27.44 10.55
C PRO A 266 50.04 -27.27 9.25
N GLY A 267 50.57 -26.50 8.29
CA GLY A 267 49.86 -26.17 7.05
C GLY A 267 48.92 -24.96 7.14
N SER A 268 49.11 -24.10 8.14
CA SER A 268 48.29 -22.90 8.43
C SER A 268 47.98 -22.04 7.22
N MET A 269 48.94 -21.81 6.31
CA MET A 269 48.74 -20.99 5.11
C MET A 269 47.64 -21.54 4.18
N ASN A 270 47.61 -22.86 3.94
CA ASN A 270 46.59 -23.49 3.11
C ASN A 270 45.22 -23.43 3.79
N ARG A 271 45.17 -23.59 5.11
CA ARG A 271 43.91 -23.55 5.87
C ARG A 271 43.34 -22.13 6.00
N ILE A 272 44.19 -21.11 6.11
CA ILE A 272 43.80 -19.70 6.00
C ILE A 272 43.20 -19.42 4.62
N GLN A 273 43.80 -19.96 3.56
CA GLN A 273 43.26 -19.82 2.20
C GLN A 273 41.88 -20.47 2.07
N ILE A 274 41.68 -21.69 2.60
CA ILE A 274 40.39 -22.38 2.59
C ILE A 274 39.33 -21.61 3.39
N LEU A 275 39.69 -21.09 4.56
CA LEU A 275 38.77 -20.30 5.38
C LEU A 275 38.41 -18.97 4.69
N GLY A 276 39.40 -18.30 4.10
CA GLY A 276 39.22 -17.07 3.33
C GLY A 276 38.35 -17.26 2.09
N SER A 277 38.59 -18.32 1.31
CA SER A 277 37.77 -18.66 0.14
C SER A 277 36.37 -19.08 0.54
N ALA A 278 36.20 -19.87 1.61
CA ALA A 278 34.89 -20.23 2.14
C ALA A 278 34.09 -18.99 2.59
N GLY A 279 34.74 -18.05 3.28
CA GLY A 279 34.14 -16.76 3.65
C GLY A 279 33.74 -15.94 2.43
N GLY A 280 34.63 -15.85 1.43
CA GLY A 280 34.36 -15.17 0.16
C GLY A 280 33.20 -15.77 -0.62
N ILE A 281 33.11 -17.11 -0.68
CA ILE A 281 32.01 -17.83 -1.33
C ILE A 281 30.70 -17.62 -0.57
N SER A 282 30.70 -17.73 0.77
CA SER A 282 29.50 -17.54 1.60
C SER A 282 28.87 -16.17 1.39
N ILE A 283 29.70 -15.13 1.54
CA ILE A 283 29.27 -13.74 1.37
C ILE A 283 28.91 -13.50 -0.10
N GLY A 284 29.74 -13.97 -1.03
CA GLY A 284 29.54 -13.82 -2.47
C GLY A 284 28.21 -14.38 -2.94
N ILE A 285 27.84 -15.59 -2.49
CA ILE A 285 26.58 -16.24 -2.87
C ILE A 285 25.38 -15.56 -2.23
N ALA A 286 25.46 -15.17 -0.95
CA ALA A 286 24.36 -14.47 -0.30
C ALA A 286 24.11 -13.08 -0.91
N VAL A 287 25.18 -12.35 -1.23
CA VAL A 287 25.13 -11.06 -1.93
C VAL A 287 24.63 -11.24 -3.38
N ALA A 288 25.13 -12.23 -4.11
CA ALA A 288 24.66 -12.55 -5.45
C ALA A 288 23.18 -12.93 -5.45
N THR A 289 22.71 -13.68 -4.45
CA THR A 289 21.30 -14.01 -4.26
C THR A 289 20.45 -12.74 -4.08
N ALA A 290 20.91 -11.79 -3.26
CA ALA A 290 20.25 -10.49 -3.10
C ALA A 290 20.24 -9.66 -4.40
N MET A 291 21.32 -9.70 -5.18
CA MET A 291 21.39 -9.04 -6.49
C MET A 291 20.42 -9.66 -7.51
N ILE A 292 20.38 -10.99 -7.59
CA ILE A 292 19.45 -11.72 -8.46
C ILE A 292 18.01 -11.36 -8.09
N ILE A 293 17.66 -11.36 -6.80
CA ILE A 293 16.32 -10.96 -6.35
C ILE A 293 16.03 -9.51 -6.71
N SER A 294 16.96 -8.58 -6.48
CA SER A 294 16.80 -7.16 -6.85
C SER A 294 16.51 -6.97 -8.35
N GLY A 295 17.18 -7.75 -9.20
CA GLY A 295 17.01 -7.72 -10.65
C GLY A 295 15.72 -8.38 -11.14
N LEU A 296 15.29 -9.47 -10.48
CA LEU A 296 14.06 -10.18 -10.83
C LEU A 296 12.81 -9.54 -10.21
N LEU A 297 12.95 -8.69 -9.20
CA LEU A 297 11.82 -8.08 -8.49
C LEU A 297 10.81 -7.41 -9.43
N PRO A 298 11.20 -6.56 -10.41
CA PRO A 298 10.24 -5.92 -11.31
C PRO A 298 9.44 -6.93 -12.16
N MET A 299 10.04 -8.06 -12.50
CA MET A 299 9.37 -9.13 -13.25
C MET A 299 8.30 -9.82 -12.40
N PHE A 300 8.62 -10.12 -11.14
CA PHE A 300 7.65 -10.68 -10.20
C PHE A 300 6.55 -9.68 -9.85
N GLU A 301 6.88 -8.42 -9.64
CA GLU A 301 5.90 -7.36 -9.37
C GLU A 301 4.92 -7.18 -10.53
N GLY A 302 5.43 -7.06 -11.76
CA GLY A 302 4.61 -6.93 -12.96
C GLY A 302 3.79 -8.19 -13.25
N GLY A 303 4.37 -9.38 -13.09
CA GLY A 303 3.70 -10.66 -13.37
C GLY A 303 2.63 -11.06 -12.36
N PHE A 304 2.76 -10.63 -11.10
CA PHE A 304 1.84 -10.97 -10.00
C PHE A 304 1.02 -9.77 -9.49
N HIS A 305 1.12 -8.61 -10.15
CA HIS A 305 0.46 -7.36 -9.74
C HIS A 305 0.71 -7.01 -8.25
N LEU A 306 1.96 -7.22 -7.81
CA LEU A 306 2.42 -6.86 -6.47
C LEU A 306 3.22 -5.57 -6.54
N THR A 307 3.33 -4.86 -5.41
CA THR A 307 4.12 -3.63 -5.33
C THR A 307 4.85 -3.62 -4.02
N THR A 308 6.17 -3.67 -4.08
CA THR A 308 7.02 -3.62 -2.89
C THR A 308 7.23 -2.19 -2.42
N ASP A 309 7.73 -2.03 -1.20
CA ASP A 309 8.07 -0.71 -0.65
C ASP A 309 9.13 0.02 -1.49
N ILE A 310 10.03 -0.72 -2.15
CA ILE A 310 11.01 -0.13 -3.09
C ILE A 310 10.27 0.50 -4.26
N SER A 311 9.35 -0.23 -4.89
CA SER A 311 8.59 0.25 -6.05
C SER A 311 7.63 1.38 -5.69
N TRP A 312 7.05 1.38 -4.49
CA TRP A 312 6.29 2.53 -3.99
C TRP A 312 7.16 3.78 -3.85
N LEU A 313 8.40 3.64 -3.39
CA LEU A 313 9.33 4.77 -3.31
C LEU A 313 9.78 5.25 -4.69
N GLU A 314 9.98 4.35 -5.65
CA GLU A 314 10.24 4.72 -7.06
C GLU A 314 9.04 5.48 -7.66
N LEU A 315 7.81 5.08 -7.33
CA LEU A 315 6.57 5.76 -7.75
C LEU A 315 6.31 7.10 -7.02
N SER A 316 7.08 7.43 -5.99
CA SER A 316 6.94 8.70 -5.27
C SER A 316 7.63 9.89 -5.94
N ASP A 317 8.25 9.67 -7.10
CA ASP A 317 8.80 10.75 -7.92
C ASP A 317 7.69 11.65 -8.47
N LEU A 318 7.70 12.92 -8.02
CA LEU A 318 6.76 13.95 -8.46
C LEU A 318 6.96 14.37 -9.93
N ASN A 319 8.02 13.89 -10.60
CA ASN A 319 8.25 14.18 -12.01
C ASN A 319 7.33 13.45 -12.99
N HIS A 320 6.43 12.59 -12.50
CA HIS A 320 5.45 11.93 -13.33
C HIS A 320 4.63 12.95 -14.15
N LYS A 321 4.41 12.67 -15.45
CA LYS A 321 3.77 13.60 -16.40
C LYS A 321 2.45 14.16 -15.89
N LEU A 322 1.63 13.31 -15.26
CA LEU A 322 0.31 13.68 -14.75
C LEU A 322 0.40 14.59 -13.52
N LEU A 323 1.40 14.41 -12.65
CA LEU A 323 1.63 15.27 -11.48
C LEU A 323 2.18 16.63 -11.91
N LYS A 324 3.08 16.67 -12.90
CA LYS A 324 3.53 17.93 -13.52
C LYS A 324 2.38 18.70 -14.15
N GLN A 325 1.48 18.00 -14.84
CA GLN A 325 0.28 18.63 -15.39
C GLN A 325 -0.61 19.21 -14.28
N MET A 326 -0.85 18.45 -13.21
CA MET A 326 -1.62 18.93 -12.05
C MET A 326 -0.96 20.14 -11.38
N GLN A 327 0.36 20.16 -11.26
CA GLN A 327 1.10 21.29 -10.72
C GLN A 327 0.90 22.58 -11.53
N LEU A 328 0.80 22.48 -12.87
CA LEU A 328 0.66 23.63 -13.76
C LEU A 328 -0.79 24.08 -13.94
N GLU A 329 -1.73 23.14 -14.11
CA GLU A 329 -3.13 23.42 -14.45
C GLU A 329 -4.05 23.51 -13.21
N ALA A 330 -3.70 22.85 -12.10
CA ALA A 330 -4.48 22.80 -10.86
C ALA A 330 -3.56 22.88 -9.61
N PRO A 331 -2.81 23.99 -9.44
CA PRO A 331 -1.77 24.12 -8.41
C PRO A 331 -2.31 24.00 -6.97
N GLY A 332 -3.55 24.42 -6.73
CA GLY A 332 -4.21 24.30 -5.43
C GLY A 332 -4.47 22.85 -5.05
N THR A 333 -5.04 22.09 -5.99
CA THR A 333 -5.24 20.63 -5.84
C THR A 333 -3.91 19.90 -5.67
N PHE A 334 -2.87 20.31 -6.40
CA PHE A 334 -1.53 19.75 -6.22
C PHE A 334 -0.99 19.98 -4.80
N HIS A 335 -1.11 21.21 -4.28
CA HIS A 335 -0.67 21.52 -2.92
C HIS A 335 -1.47 20.75 -1.86
N HIS A 336 -2.80 20.70 -2.01
CA HIS A 336 -3.68 19.89 -1.17
C HIS A 336 -3.22 18.42 -1.13
N SER A 337 -2.98 17.81 -2.29
CA SER A 337 -2.53 16.43 -2.41
C SER A 337 -1.20 16.16 -1.69
N LEU A 338 -0.27 17.12 -1.69
CA LEU A 338 0.99 16.99 -0.95
C LEU A 338 0.78 17.01 0.58
N VAL A 339 -0.15 17.81 1.07
CA VAL A 339 -0.48 17.88 2.51
C VAL A 339 -1.19 16.60 2.95
N VAL A 340 -2.17 16.14 2.17
CA VAL A 340 -2.85 14.85 2.38
C VAL A 340 -1.86 13.69 2.38
N ALA A 341 -0.87 13.71 1.49
CA ALA A 341 0.18 12.69 1.44
C ALA A 341 1.02 12.66 2.71
N ALA A 342 1.43 13.82 3.23
CA ALA A 342 2.20 13.90 4.47
C ALA A 342 1.38 13.48 5.70
N LEU A 343 0.09 13.84 5.76
CA LEU A 343 -0.84 13.37 6.80
C LEU A 343 -1.01 11.85 6.75
N SER A 344 -1.26 11.31 5.56
CA SER A 344 -1.53 9.89 5.34
C SER A 344 -0.29 9.03 5.60
N GLU A 345 0.90 9.48 5.20
CA GLU A 345 2.17 8.81 5.46
C GLU A 345 2.43 8.69 6.97
N ALA A 346 2.34 9.81 7.70
CA ALA A 346 2.56 9.83 9.15
C ALA A 346 1.53 8.97 9.92
N ALA A 347 0.27 8.97 9.47
CA ALA A 347 -0.78 8.13 10.06
C ALA A 347 -0.51 6.63 9.79
N ALA A 348 -0.16 6.27 8.56
CA ALA A 348 0.14 4.89 8.20
C ALA A 348 1.37 4.34 8.93
N GLU A 349 2.44 5.14 9.11
CA GLU A 349 3.61 4.72 9.89
C GLU A 349 3.27 4.44 11.35
N SER A 350 2.37 5.23 11.95
CA SER A 350 1.99 5.09 13.37
C SER A 350 1.29 3.76 13.70
N ILE A 351 0.63 3.14 12.71
CA ILE A 351 -0.06 1.86 12.87
C ILE A 351 0.64 0.71 12.14
N GLY A 352 1.77 0.98 11.47
CA GLY A 352 2.50 0.00 10.70
C GLY A 352 1.82 -0.45 9.39
N ALA A 353 0.92 0.38 8.84
CA ALA A 353 0.36 0.23 7.50
C ALA A 353 1.38 0.63 6.40
N ASN A 354 1.03 0.46 5.12
CA ASN A 354 1.95 0.80 4.04
C ASN A 354 2.02 2.32 3.80
N ALA A 355 2.96 2.99 4.48
CA ALA A 355 3.12 4.44 4.39
C ALA A 355 3.57 4.96 3.00
N PRO A 356 4.55 4.34 2.30
CA PRO A 356 4.88 4.71 0.93
C PRO A 356 3.67 4.62 -0.02
N MET A 357 2.84 3.59 0.11
CA MET A 357 1.60 3.45 -0.65
C MET A 357 0.64 4.61 -0.38
N CYS A 358 0.34 4.91 0.89
CA CYS A 358 -0.52 6.04 1.26
C CYS A 358 -0.04 7.35 0.65
N ARG A 359 1.27 7.62 0.73
CA ARG A 359 1.88 8.83 0.16
C ARG A 359 1.66 8.93 -1.34
N VAL A 360 1.99 7.88 -2.08
CA VAL A 360 1.82 7.87 -3.55
C VAL A 360 0.36 7.96 -3.94
N CYS A 361 -0.52 7.20 -3.29
CA CYS A 361 -1.95 7.24 -3.59
C CYS A 361 -2.54 8.65 -3.35
N ALA A 362 -2.14 9.32 -2.28
CA ALA A 362 -2.55 10.68 -1.99
C ALA A 362 -2.06 11.70 -3.05
N TYR A 363 -0.93 11.49 -3.73
CA TYR A 363 -0.52 12.37 -4.83
C TYR A 363 -1.49 12.34 -6.01
N PHE A 364 -2.17 11.23 -6.23
CA PHE A 364 -3.01 11.01 -7.41
C PHE A 364 -4.51 10.99 -7.11
N HIS A 365 -4.93 10.93 -5.84
CA HIS A 365 -6.34 10.73 -5.45
C HIS A 365 -7.30 11.70 -6.15
N ASP A 366 -6.85 12.94 -6.33
CA ASP A 366 -7.62 14.06 -6.84
C ASP A 366 -7.32 14.43 -8.29
N VAL A 367 -6.56 13.60 -9.01
CA VAL A 367 -6.05 13.94 -10.35
C VAL A 367 -7.15 14.16 -11.39
N GLY A 368 -8.36 13.67 -11.12
CA GLY A 368 -9.54 13.95 -11.95
C GLY A 368 -9.96 15.41 -11.98
N LYS A 369 -9.61 16.21 -10.97
CA LYS A 369 -9.90 17.66 -10.92
C LYS A 369 -9.24 18.42 -12.08
N LEU A 370 -8.17 17.87 -12.68
CA LEU A 370 -7.53 18.37 -13.91
C LEU A 370 -8.52 18.58 -15.07
N LYS A 371 -9.63 17.81 -15.12
CA LYS A 371 -10.61 17.97 -16.18
C LYS A 371 -11.33 19.31 -16.15
N LYS A 372 -11.55 19.86 -14.95
CA LYS A 372 -12.29 21.11 -14.72
C LYS A 372 -11.75 21.86 -13.49
N PRO A 373 -10.49 22.36 -13.51
CA PRO A 373 -9.84 22.88 -12.31
C PRO A 373 -10.59 24.04 -11.64
N GLY A 374 -11.14 24.96 -12.42
CA GLY A 374 -11.84 26.15 -11.93
C GLY A 374 -13.14 25.89 -11.14
N TYR A 375 -13.66 24.66 -11.17
CA TYR A 375 -14.82 24.26 -10.35
C TYR A 375 -14.43 23.80 -8.93
N PHE A 376 -13.14 23.77 -8.60
CA PHE A 376 -12.67 23.37 -7.28
C PHE A 376 -12.08 24.57 -6.55
N ILE A 377 -12.60 24.83 -5.35
CA ILE A 377 -12.34 26.07 -4.59
C ILE A 377 -10.85 26.32 -4.34
N GLU A 378 -10.06 25.26 -4.17
CA GLU A 378 -8.63 25.38 -3.94
C GLU A 378 -7.85 25.92 -5.15
N ASN A 379 -8.43 25.87 -6.35
CA ASN A 379 -7.83 26.43 -7.57
C ASN A 379 -8.47 27.76 -8.01
N GLN A 380 -9.48 28.24 -7.27
CA GLN A 380 -10.09 29.54 -7.54
C GLN A 380 -9.22 30.65 -6.95
N HIS A 381 -9.17 31.78 -7.65
CA HIS A 381 -8.49 32.98 -7.17
C HIS A 381 -9.52 33.86 -6.47
N ASP A 382 -9.12 34.59 -5.43
CA ASP A 382 -10.03 35.38 -4.59
C ASP A 382 -10.88 36.43 -5.36
N GLU A 383 -10.44 36.82 -6.56
CA GLU A 383 -11.11 37.80 -7.43
C GLU A 383 -12.01 37.17 -8.51
N ALA A 384 -11.98 35.85 -8.68
CA ALA A 384 -12.76 35.16 -9.71
C ALA A 384 -14.15 34.76 -9.19
N GLU A 385 -15.20 34.99 -9.98
CA GLU A 385 -16.54 34.50 -9.66
C GLU A 385 -16.55 32.97 -9.55
N ASN A 386 -17.20 32.44 -8.52
CA ASN A 386 -17.32 31.00 -8.34
C ASN A 386 -18.31 30.45 -9.38
N PRO A 387 -17.89 29.57 -10.31
CA PRO A 387 -18.77 29.03 -11.35
C PRO A 387 -19.97 28.26 -10.80
N HIS A 388 -19.91 27.80 -9.54
CA HIS A 388 -21.04 27.15 -8.87
C HIS A 388 -22.21 28.09 -8.54
N ASP A 389 -22.02 29.41 -8.58
CA ASP A 389 -23.09 30.37 -8.30
C ASP A 389 -24.08 30.49 -9.45
N SER A 390 -23.64 30.22 -10.68
CA SER A 390 -24.49 30.18 -11.88
C SER A 390 -25.14 28.81 -12.14
N LEU A 391 -24.84 27.79 -11.32
CA LEU A 391 -25.30 26.42 -11.51
C LEU A 391 -26.34 26.00 -10.48
N THR A 392 -27.23 25.10 -10.89
CA THR A 392 -28.10 24.39 -9.95
C THR A 392 -27.26 23.51 -9.01
N PRO A 393 -27.69 23.28 -7.75
CA PRO A 393 -26.95 22.44 -6.82
C PRO A 393 -26.74 21.01 -7.34
N THR A 394 -27.70 20.45 -8.06
CA THR A 394 -27.59 19.14 -8.69
C THR A 394 -26.50 19.10 -9.76
N MET A 395 -26.40 20.15 -10.60
CA MET A 395 -25.33 20.25 -11.60
C MET A 395 -23.96 20.42 -10.94
N SER A 396 -23.88 21.22 -9.89
CA SER A 396 -22.67 21.38 -9.08
C SER A 396 -22.22 20.05 -8.47
N ALA A 397 -23.13 19.31 -7.84
CA ALA A 397 -22.85 17.99 -7.28
C ALA A 397 -22.40 16.98 -8.35
N LEU A 398 -22.99 17.02 -9.55
CA LEU A 398 -22.56 16.16 -10.66
C LEU A 398 -21.13 16.48 -11.12
N ILE A 399 -20.76 17.76 -11.20
CA ILE A 399 -19.39 18.17 -11.56
C ILE A 399 -18.40 17.73 -10.50
N ILE A 400 -18.72 17.96 -9.23
CA ILE A 400 -17.86 17.55 -8.12
C ILE A 400 -17.70 16.04 -8.10
N THR A 401 -18.77 15.25 -8.11
CA THR A 401 -18.67 13.78 -8.06
C THR A 401 -18.01 13.16 -9.30
N ALA A 402 -18.02 13.86 -10.45
CA ALA A 402 -17.39 13.37 -11.67
C ALA A 402 -15.86 13.27 -11.60
N HIS A 403 -15.19 14.03 -10.72
CA HIS A 403 -13.72 14.00 -10.64
C HIS A 403 -13.19 12.60 -10.31
N VAL A 404 -13.93 11.79 -9.52
CA VAL A 404 -13.55 10.41 -9.23
C VAL A 404 -13.47 9.58 -10.52
N LYS A 405 -14.53 9.64 -11.34
CA LYS A 405 -14.60 8.91 -12.62
C LYS A 405 -13.56 9.41 -13.62
N ASP A 406 -13.37 10.73 -13.70
CA ASP A 406 -12.38 11.34 -14.58
C ASP A 406 -10.95 11.02 -14.13
N GLY A 407 -10.72 10.92 -12.82
CA GLY A 407 -9.45 10.49 -12.22
C GLY A 407 -9.11 9.05 -12.58
N ILE A 408 -10.07 8.14 -12.50
CA ILE A 408 -9.90 6.74 -12.93
C ILE A 408 -9.56 6.68 -14.43
N ASP A 409 -10.28 7.42 -15.27
CA ASP A 409 -10.03 7.48 -16.72
C ASP A 409 -8.59 7.96 -17.01
N LEU A 410 -8.11 8.99 -16.30
CA LEU A 410 -6.73 9.48 -16.40
C LEU A 410 -5.71 8.45 -15.88
N ALA A 411 -5.98 7.84 -14.73
CA ALA A 411 -5.08 6.85 -14.13
C ALA A 411 -4.89 5.62 -15.02
N VAL A 412 -5.97 5.10 -15.60
CA VAL A 412 -5.92 3.98 -16.56
C VAL A 412 -5.23 4.40 -17.86
N LYS A 413 -5.45 5.64 -18.33
CA LYS A 413 -4.75 6.16 -19.52
C LYS A 413 -3.23 6.21 -19.31
N HIS A 414 -2.79 6.59 -18.11
CA HIS A 414 -1.38 6.69 -17.73
C HIS A 414 -0.79 5.39 -17.16
N LYS A 415 -1.55 4.29 -17.14
CA LYS A 415 -1.12 2.98 -16.61
C LYS A 415 -0.62 3.08 -15.17
N LEU A 416 -1.31 3.87 -14.34
CA LEU A 416 -0.99 3.94 -12.92
C LEU A 416 -1.23 2.58 -12.25
N ASN A 417 -0.56 2.37 -11.12
CA ASN A 417 -0.69 1.18 -10.31
C ASN A 417 -2.18 0.93 -9.97
N PRO A 418 -2.72 -0.30 -10.08
CA PRO A 418 -4.09 -0.64 -9.70
C PRO A 418 -4.50 -0.11 -8.33
N ARG A 419 -3.61 -0.19 -7.34
CA ARG A 419 -3.88 0.32 -5.99
C ARG A 419 -4.08 1.83 -5.90
N VAL A 420 -3.45 2.59 -6.80
CA VAL A 420 -3.70 4.03 -6.91
C VAL A 420 -5.08 4.29 -7.51
N ILE A 421 -5.50 3.47 -8.48
CA ILE A 421 -6.83 3.57 -9.09
C ILE A 421 -7.91 3.25 -8.04
N ASP A 422 -7.70 2.21 -7.23
CA ASP A 422 -8.59 1.85 -6.12
C ASP A 422 -8.78 3.04 -5.17
N VAL A 423 -7.69 3.69 -4.74
CA VAL A 423 -7.78 4.85 -3.82
C VAL A 423 -8.44 6.05 -4.48
N ILE A 424 -8.19 6.33 -5.76
CA ILE A 424 -8.92 7.37 -6.50
C ILE A 424 -10.42 7.09 -6.47
N GLN A 425 -10.83 5.82 -6.61
CA GLN A 425 -12.23 5.45 -6.56
C GLN A 425 -12.84 5.52 -5.15
N GLU A 426 -12.07 5.10 -4.14
CA GLU A 426 -12.55 4.88 -2.76
C GLU A 426 -12.43 6.10 -1.83
N HIS A 427 -11.58 7.09 -2.12
CA HIS A 427 -11.21 8.12 -1.13
C HIS A 427 -12.39 8.97 -0.62
N HIS A 428 -13.51 9.04 -1.35
CA HIS A 428 -14.75 9.65 -0.88
C HIS A 428 -15.83 8.64 -0.45
N GLY A 429 -15.65 7.35 -0.73
CA GLY A 429 -16.66 6.33 -0.49
C GLY A 429 -17.99 6.64 -1.19
N ASP A 430 -19.09 6.45 -0.47
CA ASP A 430 -20.45 6.87 -0.85
C ASP A 430 -20.89 8.12 -0.08
N SER A 431 -19.93 8.96 0.36
CA SER A 431 -20.21 10.16 1.16
C SER A 431 -21.19 11.11 0.46
N LEU A 432 -21.94 11.87 1.25
CA LEU A 432 -22.85 12.89 0.74
C LEU A 432 -22.09 14.19 0.45
N VAL A 433 -22.32 14.78 -0.74
CA VAL A 433 -21.87 16.14 -1.08
C VAL A 433 -22.77 17.15 -0.35
N TYR A 434 -22.53 17.26 0.96
CA TYR A 434 -23.45 17.87 1.94
C TYR A 434 -23.83 19.32 1.62
N PHE A 435 -22.86 20.15 1.20
CA PHE A 435 -23.11 21.56 0.91
C PHE A 435 -24.17 21.76 -0.19
N PHE A 436 -24.00 21.08 -1.33
CA PHE A 436 -24.94 21.19 -2.45
C PHE A 436 -26.26 20.48 -2.17
N TYR A 437 -26.25 19.39 -1.38
CA TYR A 437 -27.48 18.77 -0.92
C TYR A 437 -28.31 19.72 -0.06
N ARG A 438 -27.69 20.40 0.91
CA ARG A 438 -28.37 21.39 1.76
C ARG A 438 -28.87 22.58 0.94
N LYS A 439 -28.05 23.11 0.02
CA LYS A 439 -28.47 24.18 -0.91
C LYS A 439 -29.68 23.77 -1.75
N ALA A 440 -29.73 22.50 -2.20
CA ALA A 440 -30.89 21.97 -2.92
C ALA A 440 -32.15 21.87 -2.05
N GLN A 441 -32.00 21.43 -0.79
CA GLN A 441 -33.13 21.39 0.16
C GLN A 441 -33.67 22.80 0.49
N GLU A 442 -32.77 23.77 0.69
CA GLU A 442 -33.13 25.17 0.93
C GLU A 442 -33.88 25.75 -0.28
N GLN A 443 -33.40 25.50 -1.51
CA GLN A 443 -34.11 25.89 -2.74
C GLN A 443 -35.48 25.22 -2.83
N LYS A 444 -35.57 23.90 -2.59
CA LYS A 444 -36.85 23.18 -2.60
C LYS A 444 -37.84 23.79 -1.60
N LYS A 445 -37.37 24.16 -0.40
CA LYS A 445 -38.22 24.80 0.61
C LYS A 445 -38.72 26.18 0.16
N ALA A 446 -37.86 26.99 -0.45
CA ALA A 446 -38.22 28.29 -0.99
C ALA A 446 -39.26 28.19 -2.13
N GLU A 447 -39.10 27.24 -3.05
CA GLU A 447 -40.09 27.00 -4.10
C GLU A 447 -41.41 26.45 -3.52
N LEU A 448 -41.35 25.60 -2.50
CA LEU A 448 -42.55 25.11 -1.80
C LEU A 448 -43.37 26.26 -1.21
N GLU A 449 -42.70 27.26 -0.62
CA GLU A 449 -43.36 28.46 -0.07
C GLU A 449 -44.02 29.32 -1.18
N LYS A 450 -43.51 29.30 -2.41
CA LYS A 450 -44.14 29.98 -3.55
C LYS A 450 -45.33 29.20 -4.10
N VAL A 451 -45.23 27.88 -4.14
CA VAL A 451 -46.36 26.99 -4.49
C VAL A 451 -47.50 27.15 -3.48
N ASP A 452 -47.21 27.23 -2.18
CA ASP A 452 -48.21 27.49 -1.13
C ASP A 452 -48.88 28.86 -1.30
N ARG A 453 -48.16 29.84 -1.86
CA ARG A 453 -48.67 31.17 -2.23
C ARG A 453 -49.33 31.22 -3.62
N ARG A 454 -49.50 30.07 -4.30
CA ARG A 454 -50.04 29.92 -5.67
C ARG A 454 -49.27 30.68 -6.76
N LEU A 455 -47.98 30.91 -6.56
CA LEU A 455 -47.12 31.60 -7.53
C LEU A 455 -46.44 30.63 -8.52
N GLU A 456 -46.35 29.34 -8.17
CA GLU A 456 -45.70 28.29 -8.96
C GLU A 456 -46.52 26.99 -8.90
N ASN A 457 -46.35 26.13 -9.91
CA ASN A 457 -47.03 24.83 -9.96
C ASN A 457 -46.28 23.78 -9.13
N PRO A 458 -46.99 22.86 -8.45
CA PRO A 458 -46.36 21.79 -7.68
C PRO A 458 -45.54 20.80 -8.54
N GLU A 459 -45.79 20.74 -9.86
CA GLU A 459 -45.04 19.87 -10.77
C GLU A 459 -43.62 20.38 -11.08
N ASP A 460 -43.35 21.67 -10.89
CA ASP A 460 -42.05 22.30 -11.14
C ASP A 460 -41.09 22.20 -9.94
N LEU A 461 -41.52 21.58 -8.83
CA LEU A 461 -40.71 21.40 -7.64
C LEU A 461 -39.48 20.50 -7.92
N PRO A 462 -38.26 20.97 -7.62
CA PRO A 462 -37.07 20.17 -7.81
C PRO A 462 -37.10 18.92 -6.93
N LYS A 463 -36.98 17.74 -7.56
CA LYS A 463 -36.84 16.46 -6.86
C LYS A 463 -35.44 16.35 -6.27
N VAL A 464 -35.33 16.66 -4.98
CA VAL A 464 -34.09 16.50 -4.21
C VAL A 464 -34.04 15.11 -3.59
N GLU A 465 -33.38 14.18 -4.28
CA GLU A 465 -33.09 12.84 -3.78
C GLU A 465 -31.63 12.78 -3.31
N GLU A 466 -31.40 12.28 -2.09
CA GLU A 466 -30.06 12.18 -1.50
C GLU A 466 -29.08 11.38 -2.36
N LYS A 467 -29.57 10.34 -3.04
CA LYS A 467 -28.81 9.50 -3.97
C LYS A 467 -28.12 10.30 -5.10
N ASN A 468 -28.71 11.41 -5.53
CA ASN A 468 -28.15 12.25 -6.59
C ASN A 468 -26.98 13.13 -6.11
N PHE A 469 -26.76 13.21 -4.79
CA PHE A 469 -25.70 13.99 -4.16
C PHE A 469 -24.65 13.11 -3.49
N ARG A 470 -24.75 11.78 -3.57
CA ARG A 470 -23.75 10.85 -3.04
C ARG A 470 -22.73 10.46 -4.11
N TYR A 471 -21.50 10.23 -3.68
CA TYR A 471 -20.50 9.58 -4.53
C TYR A 471 -20.92 8.14 -4.87
N PRO A 472 -20.51 7.61 -6.02
CA PRO A 472 -20.90 6.26 -6.45
C PRO A 472 -20.24 5.13 -5.65
N GLY A 473 -19.23 5.41 -4.82
CA GLY A 473 -18.43 4.40 -4.12
C GLY A 473 -17.48 3.59 -5.02
N PRO A 474 -16.93 2.49 -4.50
CA PRO A 474 -17.24 1.84 -3.22
C PRO A 474 -16.61 2.55 -2.01
N ARG A 475 -16.95 2.09 -0.79
CA ARG A 475 -16.32 2.55 0.45
C ARG A 475 -14.86 2.08 0.52
N PRO A 476 -14.01 2.74 1.31
CA PRO A 476 -12.64 2.30 1.55
C PRO A 476 -12.55 0.83 2.00
N GLY A 477 -11.94 -0.01 1.16
CA GLY A 477 -11.79 -1.45 1.42
C GLY A 477 -10.47 -1.84 2.08
N SER A 478 -9.54 -0.90 2.26
CA SER A 478 -8.20 -1.14 2.83
C SER A 478 -7.88 -0.15 3.94
N ARG A 479 -6.92 -0.50 4.82
CA ARG A 479 -6.48 0.42 5.88
C ARG A 479 -5.89 1.69 5.27
N GLU A 480 -5.14 1.54 4.19
CA GLU A 480 -4.48 2.61 3.46
C GLU A 480 -5.51 3.56 2.80
N SER A 481 -6.53 3.04 2.10
CA SER A 481 -7.58 3.87 1.52
C SER A 481 -8.43 4.58 2.58
N GLY A 482 -8.70 3.92 3.72
CA GLY A 482 -9.36 4.55 4.87
C GLY A 482 -8.55 5.71 5.45
N ILE A 483 -7.23 5.56 5.59
CA ILE A 483 -6.35 6.64 6.04
C ILE A 483 -6.38 7.82 5.07
N VAL A 484 -6.28 7.58 3.75
CA VAL A 484 -6.33 8.64 2.75
C VAL A 484 -7.67 9.37 2.76
N CYS A 485 -8.79 8.64 2.88
CA CYS A 485 -10.14 9.21 3.01
C CYS A 485 -10.26 10.15 4.22
N LEU A 486 -9.73 9.73 5.37
CA LEU A 486 -9.72 10.55 6.59
C LEU A 486 -8.80 11.76 6.44
N ALA A 487 -7.61 11.57 5.88
CA ALA A 487 -6.62 12.63 5.69
C ALA A 487 -7.14 13.74 4.75
N ASP A 488 -7.78 13.37 3.63
CA ASP A 488 -8.42 14.31 2.70
C ASP A 488 -9.50 15.15 3.41
N THR A 489 -10.40 14.48 4.13
CA THR A 489 -11.47 15.15 4.88
C THR A 489 -10.92 16.12 5.93
N ILE A 490 -9.88 15.70 6.67
CA ILE A 490 -9.25 16.48 7.73
C ILE A 490 -8.45 17.65 7.17
N GLU A 491 -7.71 17.46 6.08
CA GLU A 491 -6.95 18.52 5.42
C GLU A 491 -7.91 19.63 4.96
N SER A 492 -8.94 19.24 4.20
CA SER A 492 -9.93 20.14 3.63
C SER A 492 -10.63 20.97 4.72
N ALA A 493 -11.03 20.33 5.82
CA ALA A 493 -11.67 21.01 6.94
C ALA A 493 -10.69 21.86 7.78
N SER A 494 -9.41 21.48 7.85
CA SER A 494 -8.43 22.25 8.63
C SER A 494 -8.19 23.65 8.06
N ARG A 495 -8.41 23.86 6.75
CA ARG A 495 -8.27 25.15 6.07
C ARG A 495 -9.25 26.22 6.58
N THR A 496 -10.38 25.82 7.18
CA THR A 496 -11.35 26.76 7.74
C THR A 496 -11.01 27.23 9.16
N LEU A 497 -9.96 26.67 9.78
CA LEU A 497 -9.54 27.06 11.12
C LEU A 497 -8.80 28.41 11.12
N ARG A 498 -9.48 29.48 11.56
CA ARG A 498 -8.86 30.82 11.68
C ARG A 498 -7.71 30.90 12.68
N LYS A 499 -7.80 30.16 13.81
CA LYS A 499 -6.78 30.13 14.88
C LYS A 499 -6.59 28.68 15.34
N PRO A 500 -5.63 27.95 14.76
CA PRO A 500 -5.48 26.51 14.98
C PRO A 500 -4.75 26.22 16.30
N THR A 501 -5.47 26.28 17.43
CA THR A 501 -4.91 25.85 18.72
C THR A 501 -4.85 24.31 18.78
N PRO A 502 -3.92 23.72 19.54
CA PRO A 502 -3.82 22.26 19.67
C PRO A 502 -5.13 21.57 20.09
N ALA A 503 -5.91 22.21 20.98
CA ALA A 503 -7.21 21.71 21.40
C ALA A 503 -8.25 21.74 20.27
N LYS A 504 -8.28 22.81 19.47
CA LYS A 504 -9.19 22.93 18.32
C LYS A 504 -8.86 21.94 17.22
N ILE A 505 -7.58 21.72 16.93
CA ILE A 505 -7.14 20.72 15.94
C ILE A 505 -7.61 19.32 16.38
N ARG A 506 -7.38 18.95 17.65
CA ARG A 506 -7.82 17.65 18.17
C ARG A 506 -9.35 17.49 18.12
N ALA A 507 -10.09 18.52 18.52
CA ALA A 507 -11.54 18.50 18.46
C ALA A 507 -12.06 18.32 17.03
N LEU A 508 -11.48 19.04 16.06
CA LEU A 508 -11.83 18.91 14.64
C LEU A 508 -11.56 17.49 14.13
N VAL A 509 -10.38 16.93 14.41
CA VAL A 509 -10.02 15.56 13.99
C VAL A 509 -10.98 14.53 14.61
N GLU A 510 -11.30 14.67 15.90
CA GLU A 510 -12.24 13.78 16.60
C GLU A 510 -13.64 13.84 15.98
N GLU A 511 -14.14 15.05 15.71
CA GLU A 511 -15.44 15.28 15.11
C GLU A 511 -15.55 14.64 13.72
N LEU A 512 -14.58 14.88 12.84
CA LEU A 512 -14.59 14.38 11.46
C LEU A 512 -14.46 12.86 11.40
N VAL A 513 -13.60 12.27 12.22
CA VAL A 513 -13.47 10.81 12.29
C VAL A 513 -14.76 10.20 12.83
N ARG A 514 -15.38 10.79 13.86
CA ARG A 514 -16.67 10.33 14.38
C ARG A 514 -17.79 10.44 13.34
N ALA A 515 -17.81 11.54 12.57
CA ALA A 515 -18.79 11.71 11.49
C ALA A 515 -18.65 10.61 10.42
N LYS A 516 -17.43 10.25 10.02
CA LYS A 516 -17.17 9.17 9.06
C LYS A 516 -17.57 7.79 9.60
N ILE A 517 -17.34 7.53 10.89
CA ILE A 517 -17.80 6.30 11.55
C ILE A 517 -19.33 6.24 11.57
N ASN A 518 -20.00 7.33 11.94
CA ASN A 518 -21.46 7.38 12.03
C ASN A 518 -22.16 7.24 10.66
N ASP A 519 -21.51 7.68 9.57
CA ASP A 519 -22.00 7.51 8.19
C ASP A 519 -21.63 6.13 7.60
N GLY A 520 -20.97 5.25 8.38
CA GLY A 520 -20.58 3.90 7.95
C GLY A 520 -19.47 3.86 6.90
N GLN A 521 -18.75 4.97 6.68
CA GLN A 521 -17.71 5.08 5.64
C GLN A 521 -16.54 4.14 5.88
N LEU A 522 -16.36 3.64 7.10
CA LEU A 522 -15.27 2.74 7.48
C LEU A 522 -15.73 1.29 7.69
N ASP A 523 -16.99 0.95 7.39
CA ASP A 523 -17.55 -0.39 7.66
C ASP A 523 -16.85 -1.52 6.89
N GLU A 524 -16.37 -1.22 5.68
CA GLU A 524 -15.63 -2.16 4.81
C GLU A 524 -14.11 -2.05 4.99
N CYS A 525 -13.65 -1.15 5.86
CA CYS A 525 -12.24 -0.88 6.09
C CYS A 525 -11.72 -1.70 7.29
N PRO A 526 -10.63 -2.47 7.16
CA PRO A 526 -10.08 -3.27 8.26
C PRO A 526 -9.27 -2.43 9.28
N LEU A 527 -9.70 -1.20 9.60
CA LEU A 527 -9.13 -0.37 10.65
C LEU A 527 -9.78 -0.67 11.99
N THR A 528 -8.97 -1.00 12.99
CA THR A 528 -9.45 -1.21 14.36
C THR A 528 -9.64 0.11 15.11
N LEU A 529 -10.50 0.13 16.14
CA LEU A 529 -10.68 1.30 17.00
C LEU A 529 -9.37 1.77 17.65
N ARG A 530 -8.47 0.83 17.98
CA ARG A 530 -7.13 1.13 18.49
C ARG A 530 -6.27 1.84 17.45
N GLU A 531 -6.25 1.34 16.21
CA GLU A 531 -5.53 1.99 15.11
C GLU A 531 -6.11 3.39 14.84
N LEU A 532 -7.43 3.56 14.86
CA LEU A 532 -8.08 4.87 14.68
C LEU A 532 -7.67 5.89 15.75
N ALA A 533 -7.49 5.46 17.02
CA ALA A 533 -7.00 6.34 18.06
C ALA A 533 -5.57 6.86 17.78
N LEU A 534 -4.68 5.97 17.34
CA LEU A 534 -3.31 6.33 16.94
C LEU A 534 -3.28 7.23 15.71
N VAL A 535 -4.11 6.93 14.71
CA VAL A 535 -4.26 7.73 13.48
C VAL A 535 -4.74 9.15 13.82
N LYS A 536 -5.75 9.31 14.69
CA LYS A 536 -6.23 10.62 15.14
C LYS A 536 -5.12 11.44 15.81
N GLU A 537 -4.33 10.82 16.69
CA GLU A 537 -3.21 11.48 17.34
C GLU A 537 -2.13 11.91 16.33
N SER A 538 -1.81 11.04 15.38
CA SER A 538 -0.85 11.31 14.30
C SER A 538 -1.30 12.50 13.43
N PHE A 539 -2.57 12.51 12.99
CA PHE A 539 -3.13 13.65 12.24
C PHE A 539 -3.06 14.95 13.02
N ALA A 540 -3.46 14.95 14.30
CA ALA A 540 -3.41 16.15 15.12
C ALA A 540 -1.98 16.68 15.30
N LYS A 541 -1.00 15.78 15.46
CA LYS A 541 0.42 16.13 15.59
C LYS A 541 0.97 16.73 14.29
N THR A 542 0.68 16.11 13.15
CA THR A 542 1.17 16.54 11.84
C THR A 542 0.54 17.86 11.41
N LEU A 543 -0.78 18.02 11.55
CA LEU A 543 -1.47 19.30 11.31
C LEU A 543 -0.91 20.43 12.17
N ARG A 544 -0.68 20.16 13.47
CA ARG A 544 -0.10 21.15 14.38
C ARG A 544 1.28 21.61 13.89
N SER A 545 2.10 20.70 13.36
CA SER A 545 3.41 21.05 12.82
C SER A 545 3.31 21.92 11.57
N MET A 546 2.38 21.61 10.68
CA MET A 546 2.17 22.35 9.43
C MET A 546 1.56 23.74 9.67
N LEU A 547 0.65 23.87 10.64
CA LEU A 547 -0.07 25.11 10.92
C LEU A 547 0.71 26.08 11.84
N HIS A 548 1.73 25.63 12.56
CA HIS A 548 2.53 26.48 13.45
C HIS A 548 3.74 27.18 12.79
N SER A 549 4.03 26.95 11.50
CA SER A 549 5.19 27.58 10.84
C SER A 549 4.91 28.98 10.26
N ARG A 550 3.71 29.54 10.42
CA ARG A 550 3.39 30.94 10.05
C ARG A 550 3.39 31.82 11.29
N ILE A 551 4.52 31.95 11.97
CA ILE A 551 4.70 33.08 12.89
C ILE A 551 4.89 34.31 12.01
N ASP A 552 3.91 35.21 12.07
CA ASP A 552 3.92 36.51 11.42
C ASP A 552 5.13 37.29 11.95
N TYR A 553 6.13 37.54 11.11
CA TYR A 553 7.19 38.48 11.45
C TYR A 553 6.53 39.85 11.51
N GLN A 554 6.15 40.28 12.72
CA GLN A 554 5.77 41.66 12.96
C GLN A 554 6.93 42.53 12.47
N LYS A 555 6.70 43.23 11.35
CA LYS A 555 7.58 44.33 10.93
C LYS A 555 7.63 45.31 12.11
N PRO A 556 8.81 45.74 12.57
CA PRO A 556 8.88 46.79 13.58
C PRO A 556 8.24 48.04 12.98
N GLU A 557 7.08 48.43 13.48
CA GLU A 557 6.50 49.72 13.14
C GLU A 557 7.38 50.80 13.75
N ASP A 558 7.88 51.68 12.87
CA ASP A 558 8.51 52.95 13.20
C ASP A 558 7.62 53.74 14.15
N ARG A 559 7.98 53.75 15.44
CA ARG A 559 7.38 54.66 16.41
C ARG A 559 7.97 56.04 16.21
N THR A 560 7.39 56.76 15.26
CA THR A 560 7.52 58.22 15.19
C THR A 560 6.47 58.86 16.12
N GLN A 561 6.95 59.86 16.89
CA GLN A 561 6.23 60.99 17.52
C GLN A 561 5.88 60.94 19.02
N GLY A 562 6.34 61.97 19.75
CA GLY A 562 5.67 62.48 20.96
C GLY A 562 6.58 63.17 22.00
N ALA A 563 6.76 64.49 21.88
CA ALA A 563 7.31 65.45 22.86
C ALA A 563 6.83 65.24 24.33
N THR A 564 7.51 65.61 25.42
CA THR A 564 8.08 66.93 25.78
C THR A 564 8.83 66.91 27.13
N LYS A 565 9.68 67.94 27.36
CA LYS A 565 10.27 68.52 28.60
C LYS A 565 11.70 68.10 29.05
N ARG A 566 12.62 69.07 28.86
CA ARG A 566 13.89 69.26 29.61
C ARG A 566 13.62 69.98 30.96
N PRO A 567 14.58 69.97 31.90
CA PRO A 567 15.55 71.09 31.98
C PRO A 567 16.99 70.61 32.21
N SER A 568 17.96 71.13 31.44
CA SER A 568 19.01 72.08 31.87
C SER A 568 20.25 71.39 32.46
N ASP A 569 21.36 71.35 31.69
CA ASP A 569 22.54 72.08 32.16
C ASP A 569 23.53 72.41 31.03
N LEU A 570 24.16 73.56 31.21
CA LEU A 570 24.89 74.35 30.24
C LEU A 570 26.36 73.93 30.09
N SER A 571 26.84 74.08 28.84
CA SER A 571 28.19 74.56 28.46
C SER A 571 29.45 73.81 28.90
N ARG A 572 30.17 73.25 27.92
CA ARG A 572 31.54 73.67 27.53
C ARG A 572 32.12 72.74 26.45
N ASP A 573 32.29 73.29 25.25
CA ASP A 573 33.44 73.00 24.38
C ASP A 573 34.59 73.96 24.85
N PRO A 574 35.92 73.74 24.65
CA PRO A 574 36.50 73.20 23.42
C PRO A 574 37.86 72.42 23.50
N ARG A 575 38.17 71.74 22.38
CA ARG A 575 39.51 71.47 21.78
C ARG A 575 40.46 70.39 22.37
N ALA A 576 41.19 69.80 21.42
CA ALA A 576 42.47 69.06 21.53
C ALA A 576 42.32 67.58 21.94
N ALA A 577 43.02 66.58 21.40
CA ALA A 577 44.05 66.52 20.38
C ALA A 577 44.17 65.06 19.86
N THR A 578 44.67 64.91 18.64
CA THR A 578 45.64 63.89 18.17
C THR A 578 45.62 62.46 18.71
N GLY A 579 45.60 61.47 17.80
CA GLY A 579 46.18 60.16 18.06
C GLY A 579 45.80 59.07 17.05
N ARG A 580 46.58 58.94 15.97
CA ARG A 580 46.65 57.71 15.17
C ARG A 580 47.20 56.56 16.01
N LEU A 581 46.85 55.32 15.64
CA LEU A 581 47.68 54.09 15.52
C LEU A 581 46.70 52.89 15.42
N THR A 582 46.41 52.32 14.25
CA THR A 582 47.07 51.15 13.61
C THR A 582 47.24 49.90 14.48
N GLY A 583 46.74 48.76 13.99
CA GLY A 583 47.03 47.39 14.45
C GLY A 583 45.75 46.56 14.59
N VAL A 584 45.26 45.85 13.56
CA VAL A 584 45.68 44.52 13.06
C VAL A 584 45.38 43.35 14.02
N ALA A 585 44.76 42.32 13.42
CA ALA A 585 44.64 40.90 13.80
C ALA A 585 43.43 40.49 14.66
N VAL A 586 42.46 39.77 14.06
CA VAL A 586 42.33 38.28 14.00
C VAL A 586 41.62 37.75 15.24
N GLN A 587 40.41 37.16 15.09
CA GLN A 587 40.21 35.71 15.26
C GLN A 587 38.78 35.28 14.90
N ARG A 588 38.72 34.17 14.16
CA ARG A 588 37.56 33.29 13.95
C ARG A 588 37.24 32.49 15.21
N SER A 589 36.09 31.79 15.12
CA SER A 589 35.53 30.73 15.98
C SER A 589 34.52 31.27 17.01
N ASN A 590 33.29 30.75 17.12
CA ASN A 590 32.73 29.47 16.67
C ASN A 590 31.43 29.63 15.88
#